data_AF-A0A2D6AI31-F1
#
_entry.id   AF-A0A2D6AI31-F1
#
_cell.length_a   1.000
_cell.length_b   1.000
_cell.length_c   1.000
_cell.angle_alpha   90.00
_cell.angle_beta   90.00
_cell.angle_gamma   90.00
#
_symmetry.space_group_name_H-M   'P 1'
#
loop_
_entity.id
_entity.type
_entity.pdbx_description
1 polymer ?
#
loop_
_entity_poly.entity_id
_entity_poly.type
_entity_poly.pdbx_seq_one_letter_code
_entity_poly.pdbx_strand_id
1 'polypeptide(L)'
;MIEEQVVADVKEPEEVIADVKSEIVDDTQKSSSVPYSRFKEVNEKMKSLETKLAKVTESDTKRRQKRMAEDGKKDELIAELNGTIETLSPYREKLETYETERKQALLANLSEDDRELFGDLPISKLEKIVERQDTKVTPTNAKAGGAIHMQKPLGDMSAEDQRRNWGDIIKNYTTRSK
;
A
#
# COMPACT_ATOMS: atom_id res chain seq x y z
N MET A 1 44.68 -11.10 58.00
CA MET A 1 43.91 -12.04 57.19
C MET A 1 43.03 -11.23 56.28
N ILE A 2 43.24 -11.42 54.99
CA ILE A 2 42.56 -10.85 53.83
C ILE A 2 41.35 -11.73 53.56
N GLU A 3 40.22 -11.15 53.15
CA GLU A 3 39.17 -11.74 52.28
C GLU A 3 38.09 -10.66 52.12
N GLU A 4 38.06 -9.88 51.03
CA GLU A 4 37.77 -10.19 49.61
C GLU A 4 36.32 -9.87 49.26
N GLN A 5 36.17 -8.89 48.37
CA GLN A 5 34.93 -8.41 47.79
C GLN A 5 34.39 -9.45 46.80
N VAL A 6 33.06 -9.56 46.71
CA VAL A 6 32.41 -10.02 45.48
C VAL A 6 31.19 -9.16 45.23
N VAL A 7 31.39 -8.14 44.38
CA VAL A 7 30.35 -7.38 43.71
C VAL A 7 29.90 -8.26 42.55
N ALA A 8 28.67 -8.77 42.61
CA ALA A 8 28.11 -9.55 41.53
C ALA A 8 27.61 -8.62 40.42
N ASP A 9 28.29 -8.75 39.28
CA ASP A 9 28.13 -8.07 38.01
C ASP A 9 26.70 -8.21 37.44
N VAL A 10 26.02 -7.07 37.21
CA VAL A 10 24.76 -7.02 36.46
C VAL A 10 25.12 -7.02 34.98
N LYS A 11 24.98 -8.19 34.35
CA LYS A 11 25.16 -8.35 32.91
C LYS A 11 23.88 -7.96 32.18
N GLU A 12 23.83 -6.74 31.67
CA GLU A 12 22.84 -6.30 30.67
C GLU A 12 23.05 -7.09 29.35
N PRO A 13 21.98 -7.42 28.61
CA PRO A 13 22.10 -8.16 27.35
C PRO A 13 22.55 -7.26 26.20
N GLU A 14 23.69 -7.60 25.58
CA GLU A 14 24.14 -6.98 24.32
C GLU A 14 23.19 -7.31 23.16
N GLU A 15 22.66 -6.27 22.52
CA GLU A 15 21.94 -6.34 21.26
C GLU A 15 22.93 -6.62 20.11
N VAL A 16 22.90 -7.83 19.56
CA VAL A 16 23.64 -8.17 18.33
C VAL A 16 22.84 -7.68 17.13
N ILE A 17 23.13 -6.47 16.67
CA ILE A 17 22.63 -5.93 15.40
C ILE A 17 23.47 -6.56 14.28
N ALA A 18 22.95 -7.62 13.65
CA ALA A 18 23.58 -8.23 12.48
C ALA A 18 23.37 -7.32 11.25
N ASP A 19 24.42 -6.58 10.89
CA ASP A 19 24.53 -5.78 9.68
C ASP A 19 24.60 -6.71 8.44
N VAL A 20 23.48 -6.89 7.74
CA VAL A 20 23.42 -7.68 6.49
C VAL A 20 23.97 -6.84 5.35
N LYS A 21 25.29 -6.81 5.24
CA LYS A 21 25.99 -6.29 4.06
C LYS A 21 25.72 -7.23 2.87
N SER A 22 24.94 -6.77 1.90
CA SER A 22 24.70 -7.47 0.64
C SER A 22 25.98 -7.50 -0.20
N GLU A 23 26.70 -8.62 -0.14
CA GLU A 23 27.82 -8.90 -1.02
C GLU A 23 27.30 -9.26 -2.42
N ILE A 24 27.80 -8.57 -3.44
CA ILE A 24 27.46 -8.78 -4.85
C ILE A 24 28.02 -10.14 -5.25
N VAL A 25 27.14 -11.11 -5.52
CA VAL A 25 27.52 -12.46 -5.95
C VAL A 25 27.81 -12.46 -7.45
N ASP A 26 28.99 -12.96 -7.78
CA ASP A 26 29.60 -13.08 -9.11
C ASP A 26 28.74 -13.89 -10.12
N ASP A 27 28.73 -13.43 -11.36
CA ASP A 27 27.71 -13.69 -12.40
C ASP A 27 28.00 -14.98 -13.21
N THR A 28 28.23 -16.11 -12.51
CA THR A 28 28.43 -17.43 -13.14
C THR A 28 27.57 -18.53 -12.50
N GLN A 29 26.28 -18.24 -12.31
CA GLN A 29 25.26 -19.25 -12.01
C GLN A 29 24.25 -19.25 -13.14
N LYS A 30 24.20 -20.35 -13.92
CA LYS A 30 23.15 -20.61 -14.91
C LYS A 30 21.80 -20.27 -14.27
N SER A 31 21.13 -19.23 -14.75
CA SER A 31 19.88 -18.75 -14.18
C SER A 31 18.85 -19.89 -14.21
N SER A 32 18.65 -20.55 -13.06
CA SER A 32 17.60 -21.53 -12.81
C SER A 32 16.24 -20.83 -12.66
N SER A 33 16.00 -19.79 -13.48
CA SER A 33 14.81 -18.97 -13.41
C SER A 33 13.62 -19.79 -13.90
N VAL A 34 12.69 -20.05 -12.98
CA VAL A 34 11.44 -20.74 -13.30
C VAL A 34 10.63 -19.83 -14.23
N PRO A 35 10.19 -20.30 -15.41
CA PRO A 35 9.37 -19.48 -16.30
C PRO A 35 8.12 -18.97 -15.59
N TYR A 36 7.82 -17.69 -15.76
CA TYR A 36 6.67 -17.04 -15.13
C TYR A 36 5.34 -17.78 -15.36
N SER A 37 5.18 -18.43 -16.53
CA SER A 37 4.03 -19.28 -16.84
C SER A 37 3.87 -20.45 -15.86
N ARG A 38 4.96 -21.15 -15.51
CA ARG A 38 4.91 -22.24 -14.53
C ARG A 38 4.67 -21.71 -13.12
N PHE A 39 5.28 -20.58 -12.76
CA PHE A 39 5.02 -19.92 -11.47
C PHE A 39 3.55 -19.53 -11.33
N LYS A 40 2.96 -18.91 -12.36
CA LYS A 40 1.54 -18.58 -12.39
C LYS A 40 0.65 -19.81 -12.29
N GLU A 41 0.92 -20.86 -13.05
CA GLU A 41 0.17 -22.12 -13.01
C GLU A 41 0.21 -22.76 -11.61
N VAL A 42 1.39 -22.81 -10.98
CA VAL A 42 1.54 -23.35 -9.62
C VAL A 42 0.76 -22.50 -8.62
N ASN A 43 0.82 -21.18 -8.72
CA ASN A 43 0.07 -20.29 -7.84
C ASN A 43 -1.45 -20.44 -8.02
N GLU A 44 -1.92 -20.58 -9.26
CA GLU A 44 -3.34 -20.83 -9.55
C GLU A 44 -3.79 -22.18 -8.98
N LYS A 45 -2.97 -23.22 -9.15
CA LYS A 45 -3.22 -24.54 -8.54
C LYS A 45 -3.25 -24.45 -7.01
N MET A 46 -2.29 -23.74 -6.40
CA MET A 46 -2.21 -23.55 -4.96
C MET A 46 -3.48 -22.87 -4.42
N LYS A 47 -3.89 -21.75 -5.02
CA LYS A 47 -5.16 -21.07 -4.68
C LYS A 47 -6.37 -21.99 -4.85
N SER A 48 -6.40 -22.80 -5.91
CA SER A 48 -7.49 -23.76 -6.14
C SER A 48 -7.51 -24.89 -5.10
N LEU A 49 -6.35 -25.29 -4.58
CA LEU A 49 -6.24 -26.30 -3.53
C LEU A 49 -6.60 -25.72 -2.17
N GLU A 50 -6.13 -24.51 -1.86
CA GLU A 50 -6.49 -23.77 -0.63
C GLU A 50 -8.00 -23.58 -0.53
N THR A 51 -8.65 -23.15 -1.62
CA THR A 51 -10.11 -22.99 -1.66
C THR A 51 -10.86 -24.32 -1.48
N LYS A 52 -10.38 -25.42 -2.10
CA LYS A 52 -10.96 -26.76 -1.89
C LYS A 52 -10.76 -27.24 -0.46
N LEU A 53 -9.57 -27.05 0.10
CA LEU A 53 -9.24 -27.45 1.46
C LEU A 53 -10.11 -26.68 2.46
N ALA A 54 -10.23 -25.36 2.31
CA ALA A 54 -11.11 -24.53 3.12
C ALA A 54 -12.57 -25.01 3.07
N LYS A 55 -13.07 -25.41 1.89
CA LYS A 55 -14.42 -25.94 1.74
C LYS A 55 -14.60 -27.29 2.45
N VAL A 56 -13.62 -28.19 2.33
CA VAL A 56 -13.67 -29.51 2.98
C VAL A 56 -13.63 -29.33 4.51
N THR A 57 -12.70 -28.53 5.03
CA THR A 57 -12.59 -28.27 6.46
C THR A 57 -13.86 -27.64 7.01
N GLU A 58 -14.46 -26.66 6.31
CA GLU A 58 -15.74 -26.07 6.71
C GLU A 58 -16.88 -27.11 6.72
N SER A 59 -16.92 -28.00 5.74
CA SER A 59 -17.95 -29.05 5.70
C SER A 59 -17.78 -30.08 6.83
N ASP A 60 -16.55 -30.43 7.17
CA ASP A 60 -16.23 -31.38 8.22
C ASP A 60 -16.49 -30.79 9.61
N THR A 61 -16.15 -29.51 9.84
CA THR A 61 -16.47 -28.83 11.09
C THR A 61 -17.98 -28.74 11.29
N LYS A 62 -18.74 -28.34 10.27
CA LYS A 62 -20.22 -28.33 10.31
C LYS A 62 -20.79 -29.72 10.60
N ARG A 63 -20.26 -30.77 9.96
CA ARG A 63 -20.70 -32.14 10.20
C ARG A 63 -20.38 -32.61 11.63
N ARG A 64 -19.20 -32.27 12.14
CA ARG A 64 -18.79 -32.56 13.52
C ARG A 64 -19.71 -31.85 14.53
N GLN A 65 -19.96 -30.55 14.34
CA GLN A 65 -20.85 -29.78 15.20
C GLN A 65 -22.27 -30.34 15.18
N LYS A 66 -22.79 -30.70 14.00
CA LYS A 66 -24.11 -31.33 13.86
C LYS A 66 -24.19 -32.65 14.63
N ARG A 67 -23.18 -33.52 14.50
CA ARG A 67 -23.10 -34.78 15.26
C ARG A 67 -23.04 -34.54 16.77
N MET A 68 -22.22 -33.59 17.23
CA MET A 68 -22.17 -33.25 18.66
C MET A 68 -23.51 -32.73 19.19
N ALA A 69 -24.24 -31.95 18.38
CA ALA A 69 -25.58 -31.50 18.72
C ALA A 69 -26.61 -32.64 18.77
N GLU A 70 -26.55 -33.58 17.82
CA GLU A 70 -27.39 -34.79 17.77
C GLU A 70 -27.10 -35.76 18.93
N ASP A 71 -25.82 -35.93 19.28
CA ASP A 71 -25.34 -36.75 20.40
C ASP A 71 -25.59 -36.12 21.78
N GLY A 72 -26.24 -34.95 21.83
CA GLY A 72 -26.59 -34.26 23.07
C GLY A 72 -25.45 -33.50 23.75
N LYS A 73 -24.26 -33.42 23.12
CA LYS A 73 -23.05 -32.73 23.62
C LYS A 73 -23.10 -31.22 23.41
N LYS A 74 -24.21 -30.59 23.82
CA LYS A 74 -24.45 -29.15 23.58
C LYS A 74 -23.50 -28.27 24.40
N ASP A 75 -23.20 -28.66 25.63
CA ASP A 75 -22.34 -27.86 26.51
C ASP A 75 -20.89 -27.80 25.99
N GLU A 76 -20.37 -28.93 25.49
CA GLU A 76 -19.05 -28.98 24.83
C GLU A 76 -19.02 -28.11 23.56
N LEU A 77 -20.08 -28.16 22.75
CA LEU A 77 -20.20 -27.33 21.54
C LEU A 77 -20.27 -25.83 21.90
N ILE A 78 -21.01 -25.46 22.93
CA ILE A 78 -21.09 -24.07 23.41
C ILE A 78 -19.73 -23.60 23.93
N ALA A 79 -19.01 -24.42 24.69
CA ALA A 79 -17.67 -24.10 25.16
C ALA A 79 -16.69 -23.88 23.99
N GLU A 80 -16.73 -24.73 22.96
CA GLU A 80 -15.92 -24.55 21.76
C GLU A 80 -16.25 -23.25 21.03
N LEU A 81 -17.55 -22.95 20.83
CA LEU A 81 -17.98 -21.71 20.18
C LEU A 81 -17.58 -20.47 20.99
N ASN A 82 -17.75 -20.49 22.30
CA ASN A 82 -17.33 -19.39 23.17
C ASN A 82 -15.81 -19.16 23.10
N GLY A 83 -15.00 -20.22 23.09
CA GLY A 83 -13.55 -20.11 22.87
C GLY A 83 -13.21 -19.47 21.52
N THR A 84 -13.94 -19.81 20.45
CA THR A 84 -13.76 -19.14 19.15
C THR A 84 -14.17 -17.66 19.17
N ILE A 85 -15.21 -17.31 19.92
CA ILE A 85 -15.64 -15.92 20.08
C ILE A 85 -14.59 -15.13 20.86
N GLU A 86 -14.09 -15.66 21.97
CA GLU A 86 -13.07 -15.00 22.79
C GLU A 86 -11.77 -14.76 22.02
N THR A 87 -11.37 -15.71 21.16
CA THR A 87 -10.18 -15.55 20.32
C THR A 87 -10.39 -14.55 19.19
N LEU A 88 -11.60 -14.46 18.59
CA LEU A 88 -11.89 -13.57 17.47
C LEU A 88 -12.33 -12.14 17.89
N SER A 89 -12.94 -11.98 19.07
CA SER A 89 -13.40 -10.68 19.59
C SER A 89 -12.34 -9.58 19.56
N PRO A 90 -11.10 -9.78 20.04
CA PRO A 90 -10.10 -8.72 20.02
C PRO A 90 -9.68 -8.31 18.61
N TYR A 91 -9.73 -9.22 17.62
CA TYR A 91 -9.46 -8.86 16.23
C TYR A 91 -10.59 -8.04 15.63
N ARG A 92 -11.85 -8.40 15.95
CA ARG A 92 -13.00 -7.61 15.55
C ARG A 92 -12.94 -6.20 16.12
N GLU A 93 -12.67 -6.07 17.42
CA GLU A 93 -12.53 -4.77 18.07
C GLU A 93 -11.43 -3.94 17.42
N LYS A 94 -10.24 -4.52 17.20
CA LYS A 94 -9.14 -3.83 16.50
C LYS A 94 -9.50 -3.39 15.08
N LEU A 95 -10.26 -4.20 14.34
CA LEU A 95 -10.71 -3.84 13.00
C LEU A 95 -11.74 -2.72 13.05
N GLU A 96 -12.68 -2.76 13.99
CA GLU A 96 -13.69 -1.73 14.17
C GLU A 96 -13.07 -0.40 14.62
N THR A 97 -12.09 -0.43 15.53
CA THR A 97 -11.32 0.76 15.91
C THR A 97 -10.53 1.31 14.71
N TYR A 98 -9.86 0.43 13.96
CA TYR A 98 -9.13 0.86 12.76
C TYR A 98 -10.05 1.48 11.71
N GLU A 99 -11.20 0.86 11.43
CA GLU A 99 -12.17 1.37 10.45
C GLU A 99 -12.74 2.72 10.88
N THR A 100 -13.05 2.89 12.17
CA THR A 100 -13.57 4.15 12.70
C THR A 100 -12.52 5.26 12.68
N GLU A 101 -11.30 5.00 13.14
CA GLU A 101 -10.18 5.95 13.10
C GLU A 101 -9.85 6.37 11.67
N ARG A 102 -9.77 5.39 10.76
CA ARG A 102 -9.47 5.65 9.35
C ARG A 102 -10.59 6.45 8.68
N LYS A 103 -11.86 6.13 8.97
CA LYS A 103 -13.01 6.91 8.48
C LYS A 103 -12.98 8.34 9.01
N GLN A 104 -12.70 8.54 10.29
CA GLN A 104 -12.56 9.88 10.88
C GLN A 104 -11.42 10.66 10.24
N ALA A 105 -10.26 10.03 10.02
CA ALA A 105 -9.13 10.67 9.35
C ALA A 105 -9.46 11.09 7.90
N LEU A 106 -10.20 10.26 7.15
CA LEU A 106 -10.64 10.59 5.79
C LEU A 106 -11.66 11.73 5.77
N LEU A 107 -12.64 11.70 6.67
CA LEU A 107 -13.63 12.78 6.79
C LEU A 107 -12.99 14.09 7.26
N ALA A 108 -11.96 14.04 8.11
CA ALA A 108 -11.23 15.22 8.57
C ALA A 108 -10.56 15.99 7.40
N ASN A 109 -10.14 15.29 6.35
CA ASN A 109 -9.56 15.91 5.15
C ASN A 109 -10.61 16.57 4.23
N LEU A 110 -11.90 16.27 4.42
CA LEU A 110 -13.00 16.84 3.65
C LEU A 110 -13.49 18.17 4.26
N SER A 111 -14.08 19.01 3.42
CA SER A 111 -14.77 20.23 3.83
C SER A 111 -16.05 19.90 4.61
N GLU A 112 -16.61 20.86 5.39
CA GLU A 112 -17.81 20.61 6.21
C GLU A 112 -19.01 20.18 5.34
N ASP A 113 -19.22 20.84 4.20
CA ASP A 113 -20.25 20.49 3.22
C ASP A 113 -20.06 19.06 2.66
N ASP A 114 -18.82 18.69 2.35
CA ASP A 114 -18.48 17.35 1.87
C ASP A 114 -18.68 16.29 2.97
N ARG A 115 -18.42 16.62 4.24
CA ARG A 115 -18.65 15.71 5.37
C ARG A 115 -20.14 15.41 5.55
N GLU A 116 -21.01 16.41 5.42
CA GLU A 116 -22.47 16.21 5.48
C GLU A 116 -22.97 15.31 4.33
N LEU A 117 -22.39 15.45 3.14
CA LEU A 117 -22.76 14.66 1.97
C LEU A 117 -22.20 13.23 1.99
N PHE A 118 -21.02 13.03 2.58
CA PHE A 118 -20.27 11.78 2.47
C PHE A 118 -20.11 11.00 3.78
N GLY A 119 -20.57 11.54 4.92
CA GLY A 119 -20.41 10.95 6.25
C GLY A 119 -20.91 9.52 6.39
N ASP A 120 -21.98 9.16 5.68
CA ASP A 120 -22.60 7.83 5.73
C ASP A 120 -21.96 6.81 4.77
N LEU A 121 -21.01 7.22 3.94
CA LEU A 121 -20.38 6.32 2.98
C LEU A 121 -19.47 5.29 3.68
N PRO A 122 -19.34 4.08 3.07
CA PRO A 122 -18.35 3.10 3.48
C PRO A 122 -16.93 3.62 3.19
N ILE A 123 -15.97 3.16 4.00
CA ILE A 123 -14.57 3.62 3.97
C ILE A 123 -13.94 3.51 2.57
N SER A 124 -14.22 2.44 1.83
CA SER A 124 -13.70 2.22 0.47
C SER A 124 -14.16 3.24 -0.57
N LYS A 125 -15.30 3.89 -0.34
CA LYS A 125 -15.77 4.98 -1.20
C LYS A 125 -15.18 6.31 -0.76
N LEU A 126 -15.06 6.55 0.55
CA LEU A 126 -14.41 7.75 1.09
C LEU A 126 -12.95 7.85 0.66
N GLU A 127 -12.20 6.75 0.69
CA GLU A 127 -10.80 6.72 0.21
C GLU A 127 -10.67 7.18 -1.24
N LYS A 128 -11.57 6.71 -2.12
CA LYS A 128 -11.58 7.12 -3.54
C LYS A 128 -11.94 8.59 -3.74
N ILE A 129 -12.79 9.15 -2.88
CA ILE A 129 -13.19 10.57 -2.95
C ILE A 129 -12.00 11.44 -2.57
N VAL A 130 -11.33 11.12 -1.45
CA VAL A 130 -10.13 11.84 -0.98
C VAL A 130 -9.01 11.74 -2.03
N GLU A 131 -8.73 10.55 -2.55
CA GLU A 131 -7.71 10.35 -3.61
C GLU A 131 -8.01 11.20 -4.87
N ARG A 132 -9.28 11.35 -5.24
CA ARG A 132 -9.70 12.21 -6.36
C ARG A 132 -9.57 13.70 -6.06
N GLN A 133 -9.75 14.11 -4.82
CA GLN A 133 -9.53 15.51 -4.40
C GLN A 133 -8.04 15.85 -4.41
N ASP A 134 -7.18 14.96 -3.91
CA ASP A 134 -5.72 15.16 -3.88
C ASP A 134 -5.10 15.16 -5.30
N THR A 135 -5.69 14.41 -6.22
CA THR A 135 -5.27 14.40 -7.64
C THR A 135 -5.80 15.58 -8.45
N LYS A 136 -6.56 16.51 -7.83
CA LYS A 136 -7.02 17.75 -8.48
C LYS A 136 -5.82 18.69 -8.69
N VAL A 137 -5.15 18.46 -9.81
CA VAL A 137 -4.25 19.36 -10.54
C VAL A 137 -3.33 20.21 -9.66
N THR A 138 -2.06 19.78 -9.54
CA THR A 138 -0.99 20.76 -9.55
C THR A 138 -1.30 21.72 -10.70
N PRO A 139 -1.43 23.05 -10.47
CA PRO A 139 -1.37 23.96 -11.59
C PRO A 139 -0.02 23.66 -12.22
N THR A 140 -0.01 22.98 -13.37
CA THR A 140 1.15 23.03 -14.24
C THR A 140 1.41 24.52 -14.34
N ASN A 141 2.55 24.94 -13.81
CA ASN A 141 2.97 26.31 -13.95
C ASN A 141 3.10 26.48 -15.45
N ALA A 142 2.02 26.94 -16.08
CA ALA A 142 1.96 27.29 -17.47
C ALA A 142 2.73 28.61 -17.65
N LYS A 143 3.92 28.71 -17.04
CA LYS A 143 5.12 28.98 -17.82
C LYS A 143 5.35 27.82 -18.80
N ALA A 144 4.35 27.60 -19.67
CA ALA A 144 4.59 27.09 -21.00
C ALA A 144 5.76 27.92 -21.53
N GLY A 145 6.79 27.21 -22.00
CA GLY A 145 8.03 27.79 -22.46
C GLY A 145 7.79 29.07 -23.24
N GLY A 146 8.56 30.12 -22.90
CA GLY A 146 8.39 31.49 -23.39
C GLY A 146 7.73 31.54 -24.75
N ALA A 147 6.44 31.88 -24.77
CA ALA A 147 5.72 32.09 -26.00
C ALA A 147 6.51 33.14 -26.78
N ILE A 148 7.06 32.73 -27.93
CA ILE A 148 7.72 33.67 -28.82
C ILE A 148 6.61 34.57 -29.33
N HIS A 149 6.58 35.80 -28.83
CA HIS A 149 5.59 36.78 -29.23
C HIS A 149 5.93 37.24 -30.66
N MET A 150 5.44 36.50 -31.65
CA MET A 150 5.45 36.95 -33.03
C MET A 150 4.36 38.03 -33.16
N GLN A 151 4.77 39.28 -33.40
CA GLN A 151 3.83 40.41 -33.53
C GLN A 151 2.91 40.29 -34.76
N LYS A 152 3.31 39.47 -35.76
CA LYS A 152 2.59 39.24 -37.02
C LYS A 152 2.81 37.79 -37.51
N PRO A 153 1.87 37.21 -38.28
CA PRO A 153 2.08 35.91 -38.92
C PRO A 153 3.24 35.98 -39.94
N LEU A 154 3.89 34.84 -40.19
CA LEU A 154 5.11 34.78 -41.02
C LEU A 154 4.96 35.44 -42.41
N GLY A 155 3.78 35.33 -43.02
CA GLY A 155 3.49 35.85 -44.36
C GLY A 155 3.43 37.38 -44.46
N ASP A 156 3.21 38.08 -43.33
CA ASP A 156 2.99 39.53 -43.30
C ASP A 156 4.19 40.30 -42.71
N MET A 157 5.31 39.61 -42.46
CA MET A 157 6.53 40.20 -41.92
C MET A 157 7.52 40.59 -43.01
N SER A 158 8.22 41.72 -42.82
CA SER A 158 9.35 42.08 -43.68
C SER A 158 10.51 41.10 -43.48
N ALA A 159 11.44 41.03 -44.45
CA ALA A 159 12.62 40.17 -44.34
C ALA A 159 13.50 40.52 -43.11
N GLU A 160 13.47 41.77 -42.66
CA GLU A 160 14.18 42.23 -41.47
C GLU A 160 13.49 41.77 -40.18
N ASP A 161 12.17 41.87 -40.13
CA ASP A 161 11.36 41.41 -38.98
C ASP A 161 11.46 39.90 -38.81
N GLN A 162 11.45 39.15 -39.92
CA GLN A 162 11.66 37.70 -39.89
C GLN A 162 13.04 37.37 -39.28
N ARG A 163 14.13 37.97 -39.77
CA ARG A 163 15.49 37.70 -39.26
C ARG A 163 15.63 37.99 -37.78
N ARG A 164 15.03 39.09 -37.30
CA ARG A 164 15.04 39.45 -35.88
C ARG A 164 14.31 38.40 -35.04
N ASN A 165 13.13 37.99 -35.48
CA ASN A 165 12.32 36.97 -34.82
C ASN A 165 13.08 35.63 -34.76
N TRP A 166 13.64 35.18 -35.88
CA TRP A 166 14.51 33.99 -35.96
C TRP A 166 15.70 34.04 -35.01
N GLY A 167 16.33 35.22 -34.85
CA GLY A 167 17.42 35.42 -33.88
C GLY A 167 16.99 35.18 -32.43
N ASP A 168 15.78 35.59 -32.07
CA ASP A 168 15.24 35.38 -30.72
C ASP A 168 14.84 33.91 -30.48
N ILE A 169 14.34 33.22 -31.50
CA ILE A 169 14.08 31.76 -31.44
C ILE A 169 15.38 31.00 -31.15
N ILE A 170 16.44 31.29 -31.90
CA ILE A 170 17.74 30.60 -31.76
C ILE A 170 18.34 30.85 -30.37
N LYS A 171 18.30 32.09 -29.87
CA LYS A 171 18.78 32.43 -28.52
C LYS A 171 18.06 31.67 -27.42
N ASN A 172 16.73 31.51 -27.53
CA ASN A 172 15.94 30.74 -26.56
C ASN A 172 16.28 29.24 -26.59
N TYR A 173 16.60 28.69 -27.77
CA TYR A 173 17.05 27.31 -27.91
C TYR A 173 18.46 27.08 -27.33
N THR A 174 19.39 28.01 -27.52
CA THR A 174 20.75 27.89 -27.00
C THR A 174 20.84 28.12 -25.49
N THR A 175 19.99 28.97 -24.92
CA THR A 175 19.91 29.15 -23.45
C THR A 175 19.24 27.99 -22.72
N ARG A 176 18.34 27.25 -23.38
CA ARG A 176 17.66 26.09 -22.81
C ARG A 176 18.48 24.78 -22.89
N SER A 177 19.54 24.77 -23.70
CA SER A 177 20.41 23.60 -23.95
C SER A 177 21.61 23.48 -22.98
N LYS A 178 21.65 24.28 -21.90
CA LYS A 178 22.58 24.15 -20.78
C LYS A 178 21.80 23.92 -19.49
#